data_AF-A0AA50F849-F1
#
_entry.id   AF-A0AA50F849-F1
#
_cell.length_a   1.000
_cell.length_b   1.000
_cell.length_c   1.000
_cell.angle_alpha   90.00
_cell.angle_beta   90.00
_cell.angle_gamma   90.00
#
_symmetry.space_group_name_H-M   'P 1'
#
loop_
_entity.id
_entity.type
_entity.pdbx_description
1 polymer ?
#
loop_
_entity_poly.entity_id
_entity_poly.type
_entity_poly.pdbx_seq_one_letter_code
_entity_poly.pdbx_strand_id
1 'polypeptide(L)'
;DVNNNIMELLIMAYACKTSSARSIVGVIPYLPYSKQCKMRKRGCIVSKLLAKMMCKSGLTHIITMDLHQKEIQGFFDCPVDNLRASPFLLQYIQE
;
A
#
# COMPACT_ATOMS: atom_id res chain seq x y z
N ASP A 1 15.01 -1.57 7.96
CA ASP A 1 14.93 -2.23 6.63
C ASP A 1 13.52 -2.31 6.12
N VAL A 2 13.30 -2.08 4.82
CA VAL A 2 11.95 -2.08 4.22
C VAL A 2 11.24 -3.44 4.34
N ASN A 3 11.99 -4.53 4.18
CA ASN A 3 11.43 -5.89 4.29
C ASN A 3 10.91 -6.21 5.68
N ASN A 4 11.61 -5.78 6.73
CA ASN A 4 11.19 -6.02 8.11
C ASN A 4 9.89 -5.26 8.40
N ASN A 5 9.78 -4.00 7.97
CA ASN A 5 8.57 -3.20 8.15
C ASN A 5 7.35 -3.80 7.43
N ILE A 6 7.56 -4.37 6.23
CA ILE A 6 6.48 -5.08 5.51
C ILE A 6 6.03 -6.32 6.27
N MET A 7 6.98 -7.14 6.72
CA MET A 7 6.66 -8.35 7.46
C MET A 7 5.96 -8.04 8.78
N GLU A 8 6.42 -7.01 9.50
CA GLU A 8 5.79 -6.52 10.73
C GLU A 8 4.35 -6.07 10.48
N LEU A 9 4.09 -5.28 9.44
CA LEU A 9 2.74 -4.85 9.06
C LEU A 9 1.83 -6.04 8.73
N LEU A 10 2.33 -7.02 7.97
CA LEU A 10 1.56 -8.22 7.61
C LEU A 10 1.24 -9.08 8.84
N ILE A 11 2.19 -9.25 9.75
CA ILE A 11 1.99 -9.98 11.01
C ILE A 11 0.95 -9.27 11.87
N MET A 12 1.05 -7.94 11.99
CA MET A 12 0.11 -7.13 12.77
C MET A 12 -1.31 -7.21 12.21
N ALA A 13 -1.46 -7.07 10.88
CA ALA A 13 -2.75 -7.22 10.21
C ALA A 13 -3.34 -8.63 10.42
N TYR A 14 -2.51 -9.67 10.31
CA TYR A 14 -2.95 -11.04 10.51
C TYR A 14 -3.32 -11.34 11.98
N ALA A 15 -2.59 -10.77 12.94
CA ALA A 15 -2.92 -10.86 14.36
C ALA A 15 -4.27 -10.19 14.67
N CYS A 16 -4.53 -9.01 14.12
CA CYS A 16 -5.83 -8.33 14.24
C CYS A 16 -6.96 -9.15 13.60
N LYS A 17 -6.72 -9.77 12.44
CA LYS A 17 -7.68 -10.66 11.77
C LYS A 17 -8.02 -11.88 12.63
N THR A 18 -6.99 -12.51 13.21
CA THR A 18 -7.15 -13.67 14.10
C THR A 18 -7.88 -13.30 15.38
N SER A 19 -7.70 -12.06 15.84
CA SER A 19 -8.43 -11.47 16.98
C SER A 19 -9.86 -11.01 16.62
N SER A 20 -10.40 -11.44 15.47
CA SER A 20 -11.77 -11.13 15.00
C SER A 20 -12.07 -9.63 14.81
N ALA A 21 -11.07 -8.83 14.44
CA ALA A 21 -11.31 -7.45 14.04
C ALA A 21 -12.26 -7.39 12.83
N ARG A 22 -13.33 -6.59 12.94
CA ARG A 22 -14.35 -6.43 11.87
C ARG A 22 -13.77 -5.79 10.60
N SER A 23 -12.86 -4.84 10.77
CA SER A 23 -12.25 -4.09 9.69
C SER A 23 -10.82 -3.71 10.07
N ILE A 24 -9.88 -3.90 9.14
CA ILE A 24 -8.46 -3.61 9.33
C ILE A 24 -8.05 -2.65 8.22
N VAL A 25 -7.85 -1.39 8.59
CA VAL A 25 -7.45 -0.33 7.67
C VAL A 25 -5.95 -0.13 7.75
N GLY A 26 -5.24 -0.39 6.66
CA GLY A 26 -3.79 -0.17 6.57
C GLY A 26 -3.49 1.24 6.13
N VAL A 27 -2.92 2.06 7.02
CA VAL A 27 -2.42 3.39 6.68
C VAL A 27 -0.96 3.28 6.27
N ILE A 28 -0.69 3.46 4.98
CA ILE A 28 0.64 3.30 4.38
C ILE A 28 0.96 4.57 3.59
N PRO A 29 1.52 5.61 4.23
CA PRO A 29 1.78 6.89 3.58
C PRO A 29 2.64 6.73 2.31
N TYR A 30 3.72 5.95 2.41
CA TYR A 30 4.56 5.59 1.27
C TYR A 30 4.48 4.09 1.01
N LEU A 31 3.82 3.70 -0.10
CA LEU A 31 3.69 2.29 -0.46
C LEU A 31 5.07 1.71 -0.82
N PRO A 32 5.57 0.70 -0.08
CA PRO A 32 6.86 0.10 -0.37
C PRO A 32 6.80 -0.66 -1.69
N TYR A 33 7.93 -0.76 -2.39
CA TYR A 33 8.03 -1.39 -3.71
C TYR A 33 7.15 -0.78 -4.82
N SER A 34 6.55 0.40 -4.61
CA SER A 34 5.74 1.12 -5.60
C SER A 34 6.46 1.41 -6.93
N LYS A 35 7.79 1.57 -6.89
CA LYS A 35 8.64 1.74 -8.09
C LYS A 35 8.74 0.48 -8.96
N GLN A 36 8.45 -0.70 -8.40
CA GLN A 36 8.51 -2.00 -9.08
C GLN A 36 7.11 -2.43 -9.57
N CYS A 37 6.36 -1.50 -10.15
CA CYS A 37 5.01 -1.71 -10.69
C CYS A 37 4.98 -2.17 -12.16
N LYS A 38 6.09 -2.06 -12.88
CA LYS A 38 6.23 -2.51 -14.27
C LYS A 38 7.23 -3.65 -14.36
N MET A 39 6.92 -4.65 -15.18
CA MET A 39 7.83 -5.75 -15.46
C MET A 39 9.04 -5.23 -16.23
N ARG A 40 10.24 -5.36 -15.67
CA ARG A 40 11.48 -5.04 -16.36
C ARG A 40 12.14 -6.35 -16.83
N LYS A 41 12.39 -6.47 -18.13
CA LYS A 41 12.95 -7.70 -18.75
C LYS A 41 12.14 -8.94 -18.32
N ARG A 42 12.81 -10.05 -17.95
CA ARG A 42 12.21 -11.26 -17.36
C ARG A 42 12.04 -11.17 -15.83
N GLY A 43 11.73 -9.97 -15.32
CA GLY A 43 11.53 -9.72 -13.89
C GLY A 43 10.09 -9.95 -13.42
N CYS A 44 9.83 -9.71 -12.14
CA CYS A 44 8.51 -9.80 -11.53
C CYS A 44 7.92 -8.42 -11.21
N ILE A 45 6.59 -8.35 -11.07
CA ILE A 45 5.88 -7.15 -10.61
C ILE A 45 5.69 -7.27 -9.09
N VAL A 46 6.71 -6.86 -8.32
CA VAL A 46 6.74 -7.02 -6.86
C VAL A 46 5.63 -6.22 -6.18
N SER A 47 5.29 -5.04 -6.71
CA SER A 47 4.19 -4.23 -6.17
C SER A 47 2.85 -4.97 -6.19
N LYS A 48 2.59 -5.79 -7.22
CA LYS A 48 1.38 -6.60 -7.33
C LYS A 48 1.40 -7.78 -6.35
N LEU A 49 2.54 -8.43 -6.17
CA LEU A 49 2.70 -9.48 -5.15
C LEU A 49 2.41 -8.92 -3.75
N LEU A 50 3.00 -7.77 -3.42
CA LEU A 50 2.82 -7.11 -2.13
C LEU A 50 1.34 -6.75 -1.89
N ALA A 51 0.66 -6.20 -2.89
CA ALA A 51 -0.77 -5.89 -2.82
C ALA A 51 -1.62 -7.13 -2.50
N LYS A 52 -1.34 -8.27 -3.16
CA LYS A 52 -2.03 -9.53 -2.88
C LYS A 52 -1.72 -10.07 -1.48
N MET A 53 -0.48 -9.98 -1.02
CA MET A 53 -0.10 -10.39 0.34
C MET A 53 -0.82 -9.54 1.40
N MET A 54 -0.90 -8.23 1.20
CA MET A 54 -1.63 -7.31 2.06
C MET A 54 -3.11 -7.69 2.16
N CYS A 55 -3.80 -7.86 1.03
CA CYS A 55 -5.19 -8.30 1.02
C CYS A 55 -5.37 -9.66 1.72
N LYS A 56 -4.44 -10.60 1.49
CA LYS A 56 -4.51 -11.94 2.09
C LYS A 56 -4.29 -11.92 3.61
N SER A 57 -3.43 -11.04 4.10
CA SER A 57 -3.14 -10.88 5.54
C SER A 57 -4.36 -10.44 6.35
N GLY A 58 -5.35 -9.80 5.72
CA GLY A 58 -6.59 -9.38 6.40
C GLY A 58 -6.95 -7.91 6.24
N LEU A 59 -6.13 -7.13 5.53
CA LEU A 59 -6.42 -5.73 5.24
C LEU A 59 -7.72 -5.61 4.44
N THR A 60 -8.70 -4.91 5.00
CA THR A 60 -10.01 -4.68 4.38
C THR A 60 -10.05 -3.37 3.62
N HIS A 61 -9.20 -2.41 3.99
CA HIS A 61 -9.10 -1.11 3.34
C HIS A 61 -7.67 -0.59 3.44
N ILE A 62 -7.22 0.19 2.46
CA ILE A 62 -5.87 0.77 2.44
C ILE A 62 -5.95 2.25 2.16
N ILE A 63 -5.23 3.03 2.97
CA ILE A 63 -5.06 4.47 2.78
C ILE A 63 -3.60 4.73 2.47
N THR A 64 -3.32 5.41 1.37
CA THR A 64 -1.97 5.74 0.92
C THR A 64 -1.91 7.15 0.36
N MET A 65 -0.70 7.68 0.19
CA MET A 65 -0.47 9.02 -0.36
C MET A 65 0.38 8.93 -1.62
N ASP A 66 -0.06 9.60 -2.68
CA ASP A 66 0.64 9.78 -3.95
C ASP A 66 1.34 8.52 -4.48
N LEU A 67 0.53 7.54 -4.89
CA LEU A 67 1.04 6.37 -5.60
C LEU A 67 1.89 6.75 -6.82
N HIS A 68 3.02 6.06 -6.98
CA HIS A 68 3.96 6.28 -8.09
C HIS A 68 3.30 6.22 -9.48
N GLN A 69 2.33 5.34 -9.65
CA GLN A 69 1.50 5.17 -10.84
C GLN A 69 0.06 4.92 -10.34
N LYS A 70 -0.94 5.58 -10.92
CA LYS A 70 -2.34 5.48 -10.46
C LYS A 70 -2.92 4.08 -10.65
N GLU A 71 -2.42 3.37 -11.66
CA GLU A 71 -2.79 2.02 -12.04
C GLU A 71 -2.48 0.99 -10.94
N ILE A 72 -1.56 1.31 -10.01
CA ILE A 72 -1.24 0.45 -8.85
C ILE A 72 -2.48 0.20 -7.98
N GLN A 73 -3.46 1.11 -7.97
CA GLN A 73 -4.73 0.89 -7.28
C GLN A 73 -5.44 -0.39 -7.76
N GLY A 74 -5.33 -0.71 -9.05
CA GLY A 74 -5.90 -1.92 -9.62
C GLY A 74 -5.20 -3.22 -9.25
N PHE A 75 -4.09 -3.18 -8.49
CA PHE A 75 -3.42 -4.39 -8.00
C PHE A 75 -4.05 -4.92 -6.71
N PHE A 76 -4.77 -4.07 -5.97
CA PHE A 76 -5.42 -4.43 -4.72
C PHE A 76 -6.83 -4.92 -4.99
N ASP A 77 -7.21 -6.00 -4.29
CA ASP A 77 -8.58 -6.52 -4.32
C ASP A 77 -9.49 -5.80 -3.31
N CYS A 78 -8.90 -5.08 -2.35
CA CYS A 78 -9.60 -4.25 -1.39
C CYS A 78 -9.65 -2.78 -1.87
N PRO A 79 -10.61 -1.97 -1.37
CA PRO A 79 -10.66 -0.56 -1.70
C PRO A 79 -9.39 0.17 -1.24
N VAL A 80 -8.94 1.13 -2.04
CA VAL A 80 -7.71 1.90 -1.80
C VAL A 80 -7.96 3.38 -1.99
N ASP A 81 -7.78 4.15 -0.92
CA ASP A 81 -7.76 5.60 -0.96
C ASP A 81 -6.35 6.09 -1.26
N ASN A 82 -6.18 6.73 -2.42
CA ASN A 82 -4.93 7.39 -2.80
C ASN A 82 -5.08 8.90 -2.63
N LEU A 83 -4.67 9.39 -1.46
CA LEU A 83 -4.66 10.80 -1.12
C LEU A 83 -3.59 11.55 -1.93
N ARG A 84 -3.81 12.84 -2.20
CA ARG A 84 -2.83 13.68 -2.90
C ARG A 84 -2.22 14.71 -1.98
N ALA A 85 -0.89 14.83 -2.02
CA ALA A 85 -0.17 15.90 -1.33
C ALA A 85 -0.15 17.22 -2.13
N SER A 86 -0.65 17.23 -3.38
CA SER A 86 -0.64 18.42 -4.24
C SER A 86 -1.19 19.69 -3.59
N PRO A 87 -2.32 19.68 -2.84
CA PRO A 87 -2.81 20.90 -2.20
C PRO A 87 -1.81 21.50 -1.20
N PHE A 88 -1.16 20.66 -0.40
CA PHE A 88 -0.15 21.09 0.58
C PHE A 88 1.14 21.57 -0.09
N LEU A 89 1.57 20.90 -1.16
CA LEU A 89 2.74 21.31 -1.92
C LEU A 89 2.51 22.64 -2.66
N LEU A 90 1.30 22.87 -3.19
CA LEU A 90 0.94 24.13 -3.82
C LEU A 90 0.91 25.28 -2.81
N GLN A 91 0.35 25.04 -1.62
CA GLN A 91 0.37 26.01 -0.54
C GLN A 91 1.81 26.40 -0.16
N TYR A 92 2.70 25.41 0.00
CA TYR A 92 4.11 25.65 0.33
C TYR A 92 4.87 26.44 -0.75
N ILE A 93 4.51 26.34 -2.03
CA ILE A 93 5.13 27.11 -3.11
C ILE A 93 4.63 28.56 -3.14
N GLN A 94 3.40 28.79 -2.66
CA GLN A 94 2.77 30.12 -2.60
C GLN A 94 3.17 30.92 -1.36
N GLU A 95 3.51 30.23 -0.27
CA GLU A 95 4.18 30.79 0.92
C GLU A 95 5.64 31.17 0.61
#